data_AF-A0A9N8VKP9-F1
#
_entry.id   AF-A0A9N8VKP9-F1
#
_cell.length_a   1.000
_cell.length_b   1.000
_cell.length_c   1.000
_cell.angle_alpha   90.00
_cell.angle_beta   90.00
_cell.angle_gamma   90.00
#
_symmetry.space_group_name_H-M   'P 1'
#
loop_
_entity.id
_entity.type
_entity.pdbx_description
1 polymer ?
#
loop_
_entity_poly.entity_id
_entity_poly.type
_entity_poly.pdbx_seq_one_letter_code
_entity_poly.pdbx_strand_id
1 'polypeptide(L)'
;MDDITDYFAPLIHKVEFESDAIDQLVMVLKNSERQDMLVRIGLCRKMVTMLSKMLGTKVDVIKGLIKRCDDKLLVNDSDKNGPGDVSLYLGDIQDHLITMLQNLNHYETMLSRAHSNYLAQISIEITQLSNKTNEVLNRMTVFGTILLPMNVITGLFGMNVQVPGQNVENVAWFFSIFSVLIAIGVFGTVLFRKEE
;
A
#
# COMPACT_ATOMS: atom_id res chain seq x y z
N MET A 1 -17.61 24.01 -30.44
CA MET A 1 -16.53 24.06 -29.43
C MET A 1 -17.00 23.36 -28.16
N ASP A 2 -18.25 23.62 -27.77
CA ASP A 2 -19.02 22.95 -26.73
C ASP A 2 -19.05 21.42 -26.86
N ASP A 3 -19.59 20.80 -27.91
CA ASP A 3 -19.86 19.34 -27.89
C ASP A 3 -18.71 18.38 -27.50
N ILE A 4 -17.46 18.65 -27.89
CA ILE A 4 -16.32 17.80 -27.52
C ILE A 4 -15.94 18.04 -26.06
N THR A 5 -15.86 19.32 -25.67
CA THR A 5 -15.57 19.76 -24.31
C THR A 5 -16.66 19.29 -23.35
N ASP A 6 -17.93 19.41 -23.74
CA ASP A 6 -19.13 19.00 -23.01
C ASP A 6 -19.23 17.49 -22.85
N TYR A 7 -18.69 16.71 -23.80
CA TYR A 7 -18.63 15.27 -23.67
C TYR A 7 -17.51 14.82 -22.73
N PHE A 8 -16.32 15.42 -22.81
CA PHE A 8 -15.16 15.00 -22.01
C PHE A 8 -15.11 15.63 -20.61
N ALA A 9 -15.65 16.83 -20.41
CA ALA A 9 -15.71 17.50 -19.12
C ALA A 9 -16.34 16.65 -18.00
N PRO A 10 -17.53 16.03 -18.16
CA PRO A 10 -18.13 15.22 -17.10
C PRO A 10 -17.32 13.95 -16.80
N LEU A 11 -16.63 13.39 -17.81
CA LEU A 11 -15.74 12.24 -17.64
C LEU A 11 -14.49 12.62 -16.84
N ILE A 12 -13.91 13.79 -17.12
CA ILE A 12 -12.74 14.30 -16.40
C ILE A 12 -13.11 14.65 -14.95
N HIS A 13 -14.25 15.31 -14.71
CA HIS A 13 -14.72 15.60 -13.36
C HIS A 13 -15.01 14.32 -12.55
N LYS A 14 -15.52 13.27 -13.19
CA LYS A 14 -15.68 11.98 -12.52
C LYS A 14 -14.32 11.39 -12.10
N VAL A 15 -13.32 11.49 -12.96
CA VAL A 15 -11.95 11.04 -12.65
C VAL A 15 -11.31 11.90 -11.57
N GLU A 16 -11.51 13.20 -11.61
CA GLU A 16 -11.06 14.15 -10.59
C GLU A 16 -11.61 13.80 -9.21
N PHE A 17 -12.95 13.67 -9.10
CA PHE A 17 -13.62 13.33 -7.85
C PHE A 17 -13.16 11.98 -7.30
N GLU A 18 -13.06 10.97 -8.17
CA GLU A 18 -12.62 9.64 -7.76
C GLU A 18 -11.14 9.62 -7.36
N SER A 19 -10.28 10.37 -8.04
CA SER A 19 -8.86 10.50 -7.70
C SER A 19 -8.68 11.17 -6.34
N ASP A 20 -9.40 12.26 -6.08
CA ASP A 20 -9.37 12.97 -4.79
C ASP A 20 -9.91 12.11 -3.65
N ALA A 21 -11.02 11.40 -3.89
CA ALA A 21 -11.55 10.44 -2.94
C ALA A 21 -10.52 9.35 -2.60
N ILE A 22 -9.81 8.82 -3.60
CA ILE A 22 -8.77 7.81 -3.40
C ILE A 22 -7.62 8.37 -2.55
N ASP A 23 -7.13 9.57 -2.83
CA ASP A 23 -5.99 10.15 -2.10
C ASP A 23 -6.33 10.41 -0.62
N GLN A 24 -7.53 10.94 -0.35
CA GLN A 24 -8.02 11.13 1.02
C GLN A 24 -8.25 9.80 1.75
N LEU A 25 -8.82 8.81 1.07
CA LEU A 25 -9.00 7.46 1.63
C LEU A 25 -7.67 6.82 1.97
N VAL A 26 -6.65 6.97 1.11
CA VAL A 26 -5.27 6.50 1.36
C VAL A 26 -4.69 7.12 2.64
N MET A 27 -5.02 8.37 2.94
CA MET A 27 -4.51 9.06 4.14
C MET A 27 -5.23 8.64 5.44
N VAL A 28 -6.49 8.21 5.38
CA VAL A 28 -7.36 7.98 6.56
C VAL A 28 -7.66 6.49 6.83
N LEU A 29 -7.07 5.56 6.07
CA LEU A 29 -7.44 4.13 6.09
C LEU A 29 -7.64 3.52 7.48
N LYS A 30 -8.90 3.18 7.78
CA LYS A 30 -9.27 2.19 8.79
C LYS A 30 -9.37 0.81 8.14
N ASN A 31 -9.03 -0.24 8.89
CA ASN A 31 -8.81 -1.62 8.42
C ASN A 31 -9.93 -2.25 7.56
N SER A 32 -11.18 -1.74 7.62
CA SER A 32 -12.33 -2.34 6.92
C SER A 32 -12.44 -1.98 5.43
N GLU A 33 -11.84 -0.88 4.97
CA GLU A 33 -11.99 -0.41 3.58
C GLU A 33 -10.82 -0.83 2.67
N ARG A 34 -9.84 -1.56 3.22
CA ARG A 34 -8.55 -1.79 2.57
C ARG A 34 -8.63 -2.76 1.37
N GLN A 35 -9.43 -3.81 1.44
CA GLN A 35 -9.43 -4.87 0.42
C GLN A 35 -9.86 -4.38 -0.98
N ASP A 36 -10.72 -3.37 -1.05
CA ASP A 36 -11.21 -2.84 -2.34
C ASP A 36 -10.40 -1.66 -2.88
N MET A 37 -9.50 -1.07 -2.07
CA MET A 37 -8.75 0.12 -2.46
C MET A 37 -7.81 -0.11 -3.65
N LEU A 38 -7.11 -1.25 -3.70
CA LEU A 38 -6.25 -1.56 -4.86
C LEU A 38 -7.04 -1.70 -6.15
N VAL A 39 -8.22 -2.34 -6.08
CA VAL A 39 -9.10 -2.50 -7.24
C VAL A 39 -9.61 -1.14 -7.69
N ARG A 40 -10.06 -0.30 -6.75
CA ARG A 40 -10.55 1.06 -7.02
C ARG A 40 -9.48 1.95 -7.64
N ILE A 41 -8.26 1.92 -7.11
CA ILE A 41 -7.07 2.58 -7.69
C ILE A 41 -6.80 2.09 -9.11
N GLY A 42 -6.80 0.77 -9.32
CA GLY A 42 -6.56 0.17 -10.63
C GLY A 42 -7.61 0.57 -11.68
N LEU A 43 -8.89 0.59 -11.30
CA LEU A 43 -9.99 1.01 -12.17
C LEU A 43 -9.87 2.49 -12.53
N CYS A 44 -9.64 3.37 -11.55
CA CYS A 44 -9.45 4.80 -11.81
C CYS A 44 -8.26 5.05 -12.73
N ARG A 45 -7.12 4.36 -12.53
CA ARG A 45 -5.92 4.49 -13.36
C ARG A 45 -6.19 4.06 -14.80
N LYS A 46 -6.97 2.99 -14.97
CA LYS A 46 -7.40 2.53 -16.30
C LYS A 46 -8.27 3.56 -17.00
N MET A 47 -9.20 4.21 -16.28
CA MET A 47 -10.03 5.29 -16.83
C MET A 47 -9.20 6.50 -17.23
N VAL A 48 -8.29 6.97 -16.37
CA VAL A 48 -7.35 8.06 -16.67
C VAL A 48 -6.53 7.75 -17.92
N THR A 49 -5.90 6.57 -17.97
CA THR A 49 -5.06 6.16 -19.11
C THR A 49 -5.86 6.07 -20.41
N MET A 50 -7.08 5.56 -20.35
CA MET A 50 -7.97 5.46 -21.51
C MET A 50 -8.37 6.85 -22.02
N LEU A 51 -8.77 7.76 -21.13
CA LEU A 51 -9.12 9.13 -21.47
C LEU A 51 -7.91 9.88 -22.04
N SER A 52 -6.74 9.79 -21.42
CA SER A 52 -5.51 10.43 -21.91
C SER A 52 -5.15 9.95 -23.33
N LYS A 53 -5.28 8.64 -23.61
CA LYS A 53 -5.02 8.09 -24.94
C LYS A 53 -6.02 8.58 -25.99
N MET A 54 -7.32 8.60 -25.65
CA MET A 54 -8.37 9.09 -26.55
C MET A 54 -8.21 10.58 -26.84
N LEU A 55 -7.92 11.37 -25.82
CA LEU A 55 -7.76 12.82 -25.92
C LEU A 55 -6.48 13.18 -26.69
N GLY A 56 -5.36 12.51 -26.39
CA GLY A 56 -4.10 12.69 -27.11
C GLY A 56 -4.24 12.43 -28.61
N THR A 57 -4.91 11.34 -28.99
CA THR A 57 -5.16 11.04 -30.42
C THR A 57 -5.98 12.15 -31.10
N LYS A 58 -6.95 12.76 -30.41
CA LYS A 58 -7.75 13.87 -30.94
C LYS A 58 -6.94 15.17 -31.06
N VAL A 59 -6.09 15.46 -30.08
CA VAL A 59 -5.18 16.62 -30.12
C VAL A 59 -4.25 16.54 -31.33
N ASP A 60 -3.69 15.36 -31.61
CA ASP A 60 -2.77 15.17 -32.74
C ASP A 60 -3.48 15.35 -34.09
N VAL A 61 -4.72 14.90 -34.21
CA VAL A 61 -5.55 15.12 -35.42
C VAL A 61 -5.83 16.61 -35.61
N ILE A 62 -6.20 17.33 -34.55
CA ILE A 62 -6.48 18.77 -34.62
C ILE A 62 -5.21 19.56 -34.95
N LYS A 63 -4.07 19.20 -34.34
CA LYS A 63 -2.74 19.74 -34.71
C LYS A 63 -2.44 19.55 -36.20
N GLY A 64 -2.70 18.35 -36.73
CA GLY A 64 -2.53 18.05 -38.15
C GLY A 64 -3.46 18.84 -39.06
N LEU A 65 -4.70 19.09 -38.63
CA LEU A 65 -5.68 19.90 -39.37
C LEU A 65 -5.29 21.37 -39.41
N ILE A 66 -4.91 21.96 -38.26
CA ILE A 66 -4.44 23.35 -38.17
C ILE A 66 -3.25 23.55 -39.10
N LYS A 67 -2.24 22.68 -39.04
CA LYS A 67 -1.05 22.77 -39.88
C LYS A 67 -1.38 22.71 -41.38
N ARG A 68 -2.33 21.85 -41.78
CA ARG A 68 -2.76 21.74 -43.18
C ARG A 68 -3.60 22.93 -43.65
N CYS A 69 -4.40 23.51 -42.76
CA CYS A 69 -5.13 24.74 -43.05
C CYS A 69 -4.17 25.91 -43.26
N ASP A 70 -3.15 26.03 -42.40
CA ASP A 70 -2.12 27.07 -42.48
C ASP A 70 -1.29 26.95 -43.78
N ASP A 71 -0.85 25.73 -44.14
CA ASP A 71 -0.13 25.48 -45.40
C ASP A 71 -0.98 25.82 -46.64
N LYS A 72 -2.29 25.53 -46.63
CA LYS A 72 -3.20 25.86 -47.75
C LYS A 72 -3.53 27.35 -47.85
N LEU A 73 -3.50 28.06 -46.73
CA LEU A 73 -3.66 29.52 -46.65
C LEU A 73 -2.46 30.21 -47.31
N LEU A 74 -1.23 29.74 -47.07
CA LEU A 74 -0.02 30.32 -47.67
C LEU A 74 0.09 30.10 -49.19
N VAL A 75 -0.54 29.06 -49.74
CA VAL A 75 -0.51 28.75 -51.19
C VAL A 75 -1.58 29.53 -51.99
N ASN A 76 -2.66 29.98 -51.34
CA ASN A 76 -3.78 30.68 -52.00
C ASN A 76 -3.81 32.19 -51.65
N ASP A 77 -2.68 32.87 -51.83
CA ASP A 77 -2.44 34.30 -51.52
C ASP A 77 -3.33 35.30 -52.32
N SER A 78 -4.36 34.83 -53.03
CA SER A 78 -5.21 35.62 -53.94
C SER A 78 -6.66 35.82 -53.46
N ASP A 79 -7.10 35.18 -52.38
CA ASP A 79 -8.46 35.40 -51.84
C ASP A 79 -8.40 35.88 -50.38
N LYS A 80 -8.47 37.20 -50.21
CA LYS A 80 -8.41 37.91 -48.92
C LYS A 80 -9.68 37.75 -48.06
N ASN A 81 -10.62 36.89 -48.44
CA ASN A 81 -11.86 36.67 -47.70
C ASN A 81 -11.89 35.31 -46.99
N GLY A 82 -11.30 35.29 -45.79
CA GLY A 82 -11.81 34.55 -44.63
C GLY A 82 -11.57 33.04 -44.50
N PRO A 83 -10.33 32.58 -44.28
CA PRO A 83 -10.08 31.30 -43.58
C PRO A 83 -9.30 31.44 -42.25
N GLY A 84 -8.90 32.65 -41.84
CA GLY A 84 -8.16 32.89 -40.60
C GLY A 84 -8.95 32.54 -39.33
N ASP A 85 -10.26 32.77 -39.34
CA ASP A 85 -11.14 32.48 -38.21
C ASP A 85 -11.17 30.98 -37.90
N VAL A 86 -11.18 30.11 -38.92
CA VAL A 86 -11.24 28.65 -38.72
C VAL A 86 -9.98 28.13 -38.03
N SER A 87 -8.80 28.63 -38.42
CA SER A 87 -7.53 28.27 -37.77
C SER A 87 -7.49 28.74 -36.32
N LEU A 88 -8.00 29.95 -36.04
CA LEU A 88 -8.10 30.51 -34.70
C LEU A 88 -9.06 29.68 -33.81
N TYR A 89 -10.25 29.34 -34.31
CA TYR A 89 -11.21 28.49 -33.59
C TYR A 89 -10.66 27.08 -33.31
N LEU A 90 -9.93 26.48 -34.26
CA LEU A 90 -9.29 25.17 -34.04
C LEU A 90 -8.14 25.26 -33.04
N GLY A 91 -7.41 26.38 -33.02
CA GLY A 91 -6.37 26.67 -32.03
C GLY A 91 -6.94 26.70 -30.60
N ASP A 92 -8.04 27.40 -30.39
CA ASP A 92 -8.71 27.48 -29.09
C ASP A 92 -9.20 26.09 -28.61
N ILE A 93 -9.74 25.27 -29.52
CA ILE A 93 -10.11 23.87 -29.21
C ILE A 93 -8.88 23.05 -28.84
N GLN A 94 -7.78 23.22 -29.57
CA GLN A 94 -6.53 22.53 -29.28
C GLN A 94 -6.03 22.88 -27.87
N ASP A 95 -6.04 24.15 -27.51
CA ASP A 95 -5.57 24.60 -26.21
C ASP A 95 -6.38 23.99 -25.07
N HIS A 96 -7.72 23.98 -25.17
CA HIS A 96 -8.57 23.31 -24.19
C HIS A 96 -8.30 21.81 -24.07
N LEU A 97 -8.10 21.10 -25.18
CA LEU A 97 -7.78 19.67 -25.14
C LEU A 97 -6.40 19.41 -24.52
N ILE A 98 -5.43 20.30 -24.76
CA ILE A 98 -4.11 20.24 -24.13
C ILE A 98 -4.24 20.45 -22.62
N THR A 99 -5.01 21.43 -22.16
CA THR A 99 -5.26 21.67 -20.74
C THR A 99 -5.92 20.45 -20.08
N MET A 100 -6.93 19.87 -20.71
CA MET A 100 -7.58 18.64 -20.22
C MET A 100 -6.61 17.46 -20.14
N LEU A 101 -5.71 17.30 -21.12
CA LEU A 101 -4.68 16.27 -21.10
C LEU A 101 -3.67 16.48 -19.96
N GLN A 102 -3.30 17.74 -19.69
CA GLN A 102 -2.44 18.09 -18.56
C GLN A 102 -3.11 17.74 -17.22
N ASN A 103 -4.40 18.01 -17.05
CA ASN A 103 -5.16 17.62 -15.86
C ASN A 103 -5.20 16.10 -15.68
N LEU A 104 -5.44 15.34 -16.75
CA LEU A 104 -5.41 13.88 -16.68
C LEU A 104 -4.03 13.32 -16.29
N ASN A 105 -2.94 13.92 -16.79
CA ASN A 105 -1.58 13.55 -16.37
C ASN A 105 -1.34 13.88 -14.88
N HIS A 106 -1.88 15.00 -14.39
CA HIS A 106 -1.83 15.34 -12.97
C HIS A 106 -2.52 14.27 -12.12
N TYR A 107 -3.73 13.86 -12.49
CA TYR A 107 -4.47 12.79 -11.79
C TYR A 107 -3.75 11.43 -11.88
N GLU A 108 -3.10 11.10 -13.00
CA GLU A 108 -2.29 9.88 -13.11
C GLU A 108 -1.13 9.88 -12.10
N THR A 109 -0.42 11.00 -11.98
CA THR A 109 0.70 11.14 -11.05
C THR A 109 0.23 11.10 -9.60
N MET A 110 -0.88 11.76 -9.29
CA MET A 110 -1.53 11.71 -7.97
C MET A 110 -1.92 10.28 -7.60
N LEU A 111 -2.58 9.57 -8.51
CA LEU A 111 -2.99 8.19 -8.28
C LEU A 111 -1.81 7.22 -8.14
N SER A 112 -0.72 7.47 -8.86
CA SER A 112 0.55 6.74 -8.72
C SER A 112 1.18 6.91 -7.32
N ARG A 113 1.13 8.14 -6.79
CA ARG A 113 1.56 8.43 -5.41
C ARG A 113 0.64 7.76 -4.39
N ALA A 114 -0.68 7.87 -4.56
CA ALA A 114 -1.66 7.22 -3.68
C ALA A 114 -1.46 5.69 -3.64
N HIS A 115 -1.23 5.05 -4.80
CA HIS A 115 -0.89 3.63 -4.89
C HIS A 115 0.39 3.27 -4.13
N SER A 116 1.45 4.07 -4.29
CA SER A 116 2.73 3.85 -3.61
C SER A 116 2.62 4.01 -2.09
N ASN A 117 1.91 5.04 -1.64
CA ASN A 117 1.63 5.30 -0.22
C ASN A 117 0.82 4.16 0.40
N TYR A 118 -0.17 3.66 -0.32
CA TYR A 118 -0.99 2.54 0.11
C TYR A 118 -0.16 1.25 0.30
N LEU A 119 0.71 0.91 -0.66
CA LEU A 119 1.61 -0.23 -0.53
C LEU A 119 2.60 -0.06 0.63
N ALA A 120 3.11 1.14 0.85
CA ALA A 120 3.97 1.44 1.99
C ALA A 120 3.26 1.21 3.33
N GLN A 121 1.99 1.65 3.46
CA GLN A 121 1.20 1.39 4.66
C GLN A 121 0.99 -0.10 4.91
N ILE A 122 0.66 -0.88 3.87
CA ILE A 122 0.54 -2.35 3.99
C ILE A 122 1.86 -2.95 4.46
N SER A 123 2.99 -2.54 3.89
CA SER A 123 4.32 -3.05 4.28
C SER A 123 4.64 -2.77 5.74
N ILE A 124 4.32 -1.56 6.22
CA ILE A 124 4.48 -1.16 7.62
C ILE A 124 3.60 -2.05 8.51
N GLU A 125 2.34 -2.27 8.14
CA GLU A 125 1.42 -3.11 8.91
C GLU A 125 1.88 -4.57 8.97
N ILE A 126 2.32 -5.15 7.85
CA ILE A 126 2.86 -6.52 7.82
C ILE A 126 4.08 -6.61 8.74
N THR A 127 4.95 -5.60 8.72
CA THR A 127 6.13 -5.54 9.58
C THR A 127 5.73 -5.43 11.06
N GLN A 128 4.73 -4.61 11.40
CA GLN A 128 4.21 -4.50 12.76
C GLN A 128 3.58 -5.81 13.25
N LEU A 129 2.78 -6.47 12.40
CA LEU A 129 2.19 -7.77 12.69
C LEU A 129 3.26 -8.85 12.87
N SER A 130 4.30 -8.83 12.03
CA SER A 130 5.46 -9.71 12.14
C SER A 130 6.20 -9.50 13.46
N ASN A 131 6.48 -8.25 13.83
CA ASN A 131 7.14 -7.90 15.10
C ASN A 131 6.30 -8.37 16.30
N LYS A 132 4.98 -8.15 16.27
CA LYS A 132 4.07 -8.62 17.32
C LYS A 132 4.03 -10.15 17.41
N THR A 133 4.05 -10.82 16.26
CA THR A 133 4.12 -12.29 16.21
C THR A 133 5.44 -12.80 16.78
N ASN A 134 6.55 -12.14 16.46
CA ASN A 134 7.86 -12.46 16.99
C ASN A 134 7.92 -12.25 18.52
N GLU A 135 7.30 -11.19 19.03
CA GLU A 135 7.17 -10.95 20.47
C GLU A 135 6.38 -12.07 21.17
N VAL A 136 5.26 -12.52 20.58
CA VAL A 136 4.47 -13.64 21.11
C VAL A 136 5.26 -14.94 21.08
N LEU A 137 5.98 -15.22 19.98
CA LEU A 137 6.84 -16.40 19.86
C LEU A 137 7.97 -16.37 20.89
N ASN A 138 8.59 -15.21 21.11
CA ASN A 138 9.62 -15.05 22.13
C ASN A 138 9.06 -15.41 23.52
N ARG A 139 7.89 -14.86 23.87
CA ARG A 139 7.20 -15.19 25.14
C ARG A 139 6.87 -16.68 25.26
N MET A 140 6.37 -17.32 24.20
CA MET A 140 6.10 -18.77 24.20
C MET A 140 7.38 -19.60 24.37
N THR A 141 8.48 -19.15 23.75
CA THR A 141 9.78 -19.83 23.84
C THR A 141 10.33 -19.81 25.25
N VAL A 142 10.16 -18.70 25.99
CA VAL A 142 10.53 -18.62 27.42
C VAL A 142 9.82 -19.69 28.24
N PHE A 143 8.51 -19.87 28.04
CA PHE A 143 7.78 -20.94 28.72
C PHE A 143 8.34 -22.32 28.35
N GLY A 144 8.65 -22.56 27.07
CA GLY A 144 9.29 -23.81 26.62
C GLY A 144 10.63 -24.09 27.30
N THR A 145 11.50 -23.09 27.38
CA THR A 145 12.85 -23.19 27.99
C THR A 145 12.79 -23.47 29.49
N ILE A 146 11.77 -22.99 30.20
CA ILE A 146 11.57 -23.28 31.63
C ILE A 146 10.93 -24.66 31.84
N LEU A 147 9.94 -25.03 31.03
CA LEU A 147 9.20 -26.28 31.17
C LEU A 147 10.04 -27.52 30.80
N LEU A 148 10.94 -27.42 29.82
CA LEU A 148 11.77 -28.55 29.37
C LEU A 148 12.65 -29.13 30.48
N PRO A 149 13.54 -28.37 31.18
CA PRO A 149 14.35 -28.91 32.27
C PRO A 149 13.50 -29.32 33.48
N MET A 150 12.41 -28.60 33.76
CA MET A 150 11.48 -28.94 34.84
C MET A 150 10.84 -30.32 34.61
N ASN A 151 10.37 -30.59 33.39
CA ASN A 151 9.80 -31.87 33.00
C ASN A 151 10.81 -33.02 33.07
N VAL A 152 12.08 -32.78 32.70
CA VAL A 152 13.15 -33.79 32.81
C VAL A 152 13.37 -34.16 34.27
N ILE A 153 13.44 -33.17 35.18
CA ILE A 153 13.62 -33.40 36.61
C ILE A 153 12.42 -34.20 37.16
N THR A 154 11.19 -33.72 36.97
CA THR A 154 9.99 -34.40 37.49
C THR A 154 9.82 -35.80 36.88
N GLY A 155 10.17 -35.98 35.60
CA GLY A 155 10.13 -37.27 34.92
C GLY A 155 11.10 -38.28 35.52
N LEU A 156 12.35 -37.88 35.79
CA LEU A 156 13.37 -38.74 36.39
C LEU A 156 12.98 -39.19 37.81
N PHE A 157 12.32 -38.32 38.59
CA PHE A 157 11.79 -38.67 39.91
C PHE A 157 10.47 -39.44 39.89
N GLY A 158 9.71 -39.38 38.79
CA GLY A 158 8.50 -40.18 38.58
C GLY A 158 8.77 -41.62 38.11
N MET A 159 10.02 -41.94 37.75
CA MET A 159 10.43 -43.30 37.40
C MET A 159 10.53 -44.18 38.64
N ASN A 160 10.13 -45.44 38.52
CA ASN A 160 10.12 -46.44 39.60
C ASN A 160 11.53 -46.99 39.89
N VAL A 161 12.52 -46.10 40.03
CA VAL A 161 13.95 -46.37 40.25
C VAL A 161 14.35 -45.79 41.62
N GLN A 162 15.29 -46.44 42.30
CA GLN A 162 15.76 -45.99 43.62
C GLN A 162 16.35 -44.57 43.52
N VAL A 163 15.63 -43.58 44.05
CA VAL A 163 16.09 -42.19 44.04
C VAL A 163 17.13 -41.97 45.14
N PRO A 164 18.20 -41.20 44.89
CA PRO A 164 19.17 -40.85 45.93
C PRO A 164 18.46 -40.07 47.05
N GLY A 165 18.44 -40.63 48.27
CA GLY A 165 17.72 -40.07 49.43
C GLY A 165 16.56 -40.91 49.96
N GLN A 166 16.16 -41.99 49.28
CA GLN A 166 14.99 -42.80 49.65
C GLN A 166 15.10 -43.55 51.00
N ASN A 167 16.32 -43.80 51.49
CA ASN A 167 16.58 -44.54 52.72
C ASN A 167 16.89 -43.63 53.94
N VAL A 168 16.68 -42.32 53.82
CA VAL A 168 17.02 -41.34 54.86
C VAL A 168 15.74 -40.61 55.28
N GLU A 169 15.35 -40.66 56.55
CA GLU A 169 14.14 -39.99 57.10
C GLU A 169 14.19 -38.44 57.03
N ASN A 170 15.21 -37.87 56.39
CA ASN A 170 15.48 -36.45 56.40
C ASN A 170 14.83 -35.77 55.19
N VAL A 171 13.87 -34.87 55.45
CA VAL A 171 13.14 -34.07 54.44
C VAL A 171 14.04 -33.13 53.62
N ALA A 172 15.32 -32.99 54.01
CA ALA A 172 16.30 -32.14 53.34
C ALA A 172 16.47 -32.44 51.84
N TRP A 173 16.35 -33.70 51.40
CA TRP A 173 16.45 -34.07 49.99
C TRP A 173 15.31 -33.50 49.14
N PHE A 174 14.09 -33.54 49.66
CA PHE A 174 12.92 -32.95 49.00
C PHE A 174 13.07 -31.43 48.86
N PHE A 175 13.49 -30.74 49.92
CA PHE A 175 13.71 -29.30 49.88
C PHE A 175 14.88 -28.89 48.97
N SER A 176 15.95 -29.69 48.88
CA SER A 176 17.08 -29.43 47.98
C SER A 176 16.64 -29.47 46.51
N ILE A 177 15.87 -30.48 46.10
CA ILE A 177 15.36 -30.60 44.72
C ILE A 177 14.38 -29.46 44.40
N PHE A 178 13.50 -29.13 45.34
CA PHE A 178 12.58 -28.01 45.20
C PHE A 178 13.32 -26.68 45.05
N SER A 179 14.40 -26.48 45.81
CA SER A 179 15.28 -25.31 45.67
C SER A 179 15.96 -25.24 44.31
N VAL A 180 16.39 -26.38 43.75
CA VAL A 180 17.00 -26.44 42.41
C VAL A 180 15.98 -26.11 41.32
N LEU A 181 14.75 -26.61 41.43
CA LEU A 181 13.66 -26.28 40.51
C LEU A 181 13.32 -24.79 40.52
N ILE A 182 13.26 -24.17 41.70
CA ILE A 182 13.07 -22.73 41.83
C ILE A 182 14.27 -21.98 41.22
N ALA A 183 15.50 -22.43 41.48
CA ALA A 183 16.70 -21.80 40.93
C ALA A 183 16.71 -21.83 39.39
N ILE A 184 16.28 -22.93 38.76
CA ILE A 184 16.17 -23.03 37.30
C ILE A 184 15.11 -22.08 36.75
N GLY A 185 13.95 -21.98 37.41
CA GLY A 185 12.90 -21.02 37.04
C GLY A 185 13.38 -19.57 37.12
N VAL A 186 14.02 -19.20 38.23
CA VAL A 186 14.60 -17.86 38.43
C VAL A 186 15.70 -17.58 37.40
N PHE A 187 16.61 -18.53 37.17
CA PHE A 187 17.67 -18.39 36.19
C PHE A 187 17.13 -18.18 34.76
N GLY A 188 16.10 -18.94 34.37
CA GLY A 188 15.41 -18.77 33.09
C GLY A 188 14.78 -17.37 32.94
N THR A 189 14.14 -16.85 33.98
CA THR A 189 13.57 -15.49 33.96
C THR A 189 14.62 -14.39 33.95
N VAL A 190 15.77 -14.59 34.62
CA VAL A 190 16.87 -13.61 34.68
C VAL A 190 17.62 -13.53 33.37
N LEU A 191 17.86 -14.67 32.71
CA LEU A 191 18.46 -14.70 31.37
C LEU A 191 17.58 -13.96 30.36
N PHE A 192 16.28 -14.22 30.38
CA PHE A 192 15.33 -13.52 29.52
C PHE A 192 15.35 -12.00 29.73
N ARG A 193 15.35 -11.54 30.99
CA ARG A 193 15.41 -10.10 31.32
C ARG A 193 16.75 -9.43 30.95
N LYS A 194 17.76 -10.21 30.58
CA LYS A 194 19.09 -9.70 30.17
C LYS A 194 19.22 -9.58 28.65
N GLU A 195 18.34 -10.26 27.89
CA GLU A 195 18.27 -10.20 26.44
C GLU A 195 17.34 -9.11 25.89
N GLU A 196 16.56 -8.46 26.78
CA GLU A 196 15.76 -7.27 26.54
C GLU A 196 16.54 -5.99 26.92
#